data_AF-A0A0F9EWD1-F1
#
_entry.id   AF-A0A0F9EWD1-F1
#
_cell.length_a   1.000
_cell.length_b   1.000
_cell.length_c   1.000
_cell.angle_alpha   90.00
_cell.angle_beta   90.00
_cell.angle_gamma   90.00
#
_symmetry.space_group_name_H-M   'P 1'
#
loop_
_entity.id
_entity.type
_entity.pdbx_description
1 polymer ?
#
loop_
_entity_poly.entity_id
_entity_poly.type
_entity_poly.pdbx_seq_one_letter_code
_entity_poly.pdbx_strand_id
1 'polypeptide(L)'
;MNIDPKRFSVFIVNSGFRYSSEDVSNSIYRAFERTCGKENVFQYQTQSGYDFCKKILTTYNVFNDKDSPVHYDIVQLLSDPILRYVIQVQPDLVLFIHGGNINMEVVECLKTSCPNTRTAIWLVDDPMQVDHSETYSNKFDYVFVNEKNTVRIHGEDKSWHLPLAFNDELFDVNIYDLEDRFKSEILIFGSLYPERVDFIEELYKY
;
A
#
# COMPACT_ATOMS: atom_id res chain seq x y z
N MET A 1 -1.97 6.67 -26.16
CA MET A 1 -0.59 7.19 -26.23
C MET A 1 0.32 6.00 -26.07
N ASN A 2 1.21 5.70 -27.03
CA ASN A 2 2.14 4.57 -26.93
C ASN A 2 3.34 5.05 -26.10
N ILE A 3 3.37 4.71 -24.81
CA ILE A 3 4.48 5.04 -23.92
C ILE A 3 5.52 3.94 -24.08
N ASP A 4 6.77 4.31 -24.36
CA ASP A 4 7.90 3.38 -24.26
C ASP A 4 8.14 3.08 -22.77
N PRO A 5 7.89 1.85 -22.30
CA PRO A 5 8.00 1.53 -20.89
C PRO A 5 9.39 1.81 -20.32
N LYS A 6 10.44 1.72 -21.14
CA LYS A 6 11.83 1.98 -20.72
C LYS A 6 12.16 3.45 -20.48
N ARG A 7 11.25 4.36 -20.84
CA ARG A 7 11.36 5.79 -20.56
C ARG A 7 10.41 6.24 -19.46
N PHE A 8 9.59 5.32 -18.95
CA PHE A 8 8.62 5.61 -17.92
C PHE A 8 9.25 5.44 -16.54
N SER A 9 9.17 6.48 -15.72
CA SER A 9 9.73 6.53 -14.38
C SER A 9 8.63 6.52 -13.32
N VAL A 10 8.84 5.75 -12.27
CA VAL A 10 7.87 5.57 -11.18
C VAL A 10 8.53 5.72 -9.82
N PHE A 11 7.84 6.45 -8.94
CA PHE A 11 8.18 6.54 -7.53
C PHE A 11 7.09 5.86 -6.69
N ILE A 12 7.44 4.76 -6.04
CA ILE A 12 6.51 3.94 -5.25
C ILE A 12 6.62 4.36 -3.79
N VAL A 13 5.50 4.79 -3.21
CA VAL A 13 5.39 5.21 -1.81
C VAL A 13 4.56 4.17 -1.06
N ASN A 14 5.18 3.43 -0.14
CA ASN A 14 4.46 2.57 0.78
C ASN A 14 4.15 3.34 2.07
N SER A 15 2.86 3.52 2.38
CA SER A 15 2.41 4.26 3.58
C SER A 15 2.42 3.44 4.88
N GLY A 16 2.95 2.20 4.87
CA GLY A 16 3.31 1.45 6.08
C GLY A 16 2.13 0.75 6.77
N PHE A 17 1.23 0.12 6.02
CA PHE A 17 0.10 -0.61 6.61
C PHE A 17 0.36 -2.12 6.65
N ARG A 18 0.87 -2.65 7.77
CA ARG A 18 1.09 -4.09 8.04
C ARG A 18 2.12 -4.74 7.10
N TYR A 19 2.73 -5.85 7.54
CA TYR A 19 3.75 -6.59 6.77
C TYR A 19 3.30 -6.96 5.34
N SER A 20 2.01 -7.22 5.14
CA SER A 20 1.44 -7.53 3.82
C SER A 20 1.59 -6.39 2.80
N SER A 21 1.62 -5.12 3.24
CA SER A 21 1.84 -4.00 2.31
C SER A 21 3.30 -3.92 1.82
N GLU A 22 4.25 -4.41 2.61
CA GLU A 22 5.67 -4.40 2.24
C GLU A 22 5.97 -5.41 1.14
N ASP A 23 5.45 -6.64 1.26
CA ASP A 23 5.57 -7.66 0.23
C ASP A 23 4.92 -7.22 -1.09
N VAL A 24 3.75 -6.58 -1.01
CA VAL A 24 3.08 -5.99 -2.17
C VAL A 24 3.94 -4.89 -2.79
N SER A 25 4.46 -3.96 -1.98
CA SER A 25 5.30 -2.86 -2.47
C SER A 25 6.58 -3.37 -3.13
N ASN A 26 7.23 -4.37 -2.55
CA ASN A 26 8.43 -4.99 -3.10
C ASN A 26 8.14 -5.78 -4.39
N SER A 27 7.01 -6.48 -4.45
CA SER A 27 6.60 -7.21 -5.66
C SER A 27 6.27 -6.27 -6.81
N ILE A 28 5.58 -5.15 -6.51
CA ILE A 28 5.32 -4.09 -7.50
C ILE A 28 6.60 -3.39 -7.93
N TYR A 29 7.52 -3.11 -7.01
CA TYR A 29 8.84 -2.57 -7.35
C TYR A 29 9.55 -3.47 -8.38
N ARG A 30 9.60 -4.79 -8.14
CA ARG A 30 10.21 -5.74 -9.08
C ARG A 30 9.47 -5.80 -10.42
N ALA A 31 8.15 -5.72 -10.42
CA ALA A 31 7.36 -5.71 -11.66
C ALA A 31 7.67 -4.47 -12.51
N PHE A 32 7.75 -3.29 -11.89
CA PHE A 32 8.17 -2.08 -12.57
C PHE A 32 9.65 -2.14 -12.97
N GLU A 33 10.55 -2.67 -12.14
CA GLU A 33 11.97 -2.80 -12.48
C GLU A 33 12.17 -3.63 -13.77
N ARG A 34 11.44 -4.75 -13.89
CA ARG A 34 11.45 -5.61 -15.09
C ARG A 34 10.92 -4.90 -16.34
N THR A 35 9.97 -3.98 -16.16
CA THR A 35 9.25 -3.33 -17.26
C THR A 35 9.93 -2.03 -17.70
N CYS A 36 10.35 -1.21 -16.75
CA CYS A 36 10.84 0.14 -16.93
C CYS A 36 12.37 0.26 -16.84
N GLY A 37 13.06 -0.72 -16.28
CA GLY A 37 14.48 -0.63 -15.95
C GLY A 37 14.70 -0.07 -14.55
N LYS A 38 15.70 -0.60 -13.85
CA LYS A 38 15.98 -0.29 -12.43
C LYS A 38 16.24 1.19 -12.17
N GLU A 39 16.88 1.86 -13.11
CA GLU A 39 17.22 3.28 -13.07
C GLU A 39 15.99 4.20 -13.06
N ASN A 40 14.82 3.67 -13.46
CA ASN A 40 13.57 4.42 -13.57
C ASN A 40 12.59 4.10 -12.44
N VAL A 41 12.94 3.23 -11.50
CA VAL A 41 12.04 2.77 -10.44
C VAL A 41 12.64 3.08 -9.08
N PHE A 42 11.91 3.88 -8.32
CA PHE A 42 12.32 4.34 -7.00
C PHE A 42 11.27 3.94 -5.97
N GLN A 43 11.69 3.65 -4.74
CA GLN A 43 10.79 3.23 -3.67
C GLN A 43 11.10 4.01 -2.40
N TYR A 44 10.06 4.42 -1.69
CA TYR A 44 10.12 5.02 -0.37
C TYR A 44 9.16 4.30 0.56
N GLN A 45 9.67 3.81 1.68
CA GLN A 45 8.89 3.16 2.71
C GLN A 45 8.77 4.11 3.90
N THR A 46 7.54 4.49 4.26
CA THR A 46 7.32 5.34 5.44
C THR A 46 7.51 4.57 6.75
N GLN A 47 7.48 3.23 6.73
CA GLN A 47 7.45 2.36 7.92
C GLN A 47 8.56 2.67 8.94
N SER A 48 9.82 2.84 8.50
CA SER A 48 10.93 3.13 9.41
C SER A 48 10.81 4.50 10.10
N GLY A 49 10.29 5.50 9.38
CA GLY A 49 9.96 6.81 9.95
C GLY A 49 8.71 6.73 10.84
N TYR A 50 7.71 5.97 10.41
CA TYR A 50 6.44 5.80 11.11
C TYR A 50 6.60 5.09 12.44
N ASP A 51 7.44 4.05 12.54
CA ASP A 51 7.67 3.36 13.82
C ASP A 51 8.37 4.27 14.85
N PHE A 52 9.28 5.12 14.40
CA PHE A 52 9.89 6.15 15.23
C PHE A 52 8.83 7.18 15.68
N CYS A 53 8.06 7.70 14.73
CA CYS A 53 6.98 8.66 14.98
C CYS A 53 5.85 8.08 15.85
N LYS A 54 5.50 6.81 15.68
CA LYS A 54 4.50 6.08 16.47
C LYS A 54 4.95 5.93 17.91
N LYS A 55 6.23 5.63 18.15
CA LYS A 55 6.80 5.61 19.51
C LYS A 55 6.68 6.98 20.17
N ILE A 56 6.98 8.05 19.45
CA ILE A 56 6.81 9.43 19.93
C ILE A 56 5.33 9.70 20.24
N LEU A 57 4.43 9.49 19.28
CA LEU A 57 2.99 9.75 19.44
C LEU A 57 2.36 8.95 20.58
N THR A 58 2.79 7.69 20.77
CA THR A 58 2.34 6.84 21.88
C THR A 58 2.86 7.36 23.21
N THR A 59 4.12 7.79 23.27
CA THR A 59 4.74 8.37 24.47
C THR A 59 3.99 9.63 24.93
N TYR A 60 3.51 10.44 23.98
CA TYR A 60 2.74 11.65 24.25
C TYR A 60 1.22 11.43 24.28
N ASN A 61 0.74 10.17 24.20
CA ASN A 61 -0.68 9.80 24.21
C ASN A 61 -1.55 10.51 23.15
N VAL A 62 -0.96 10.86 22.01
CA VAL A 62 -1.59 11.57 20.88
C VAL A 62 -1.74 10.68 19.64
N PHE A 63 -1.34 9.41 19.72
CA PHE A 63 -1.40 8.49 18.58
C PHE A 63 -2.82 8.33 17.99
N ASN A 64 -3.84 8.28 18.85
CA ASN A 64 -5.23 8.16 18.43
C ASN A 64 -5.94 9.52 18.26
N ASP A 65 -5.27 10.62 18.59
CA ASP A 65 -5.80 11.97 18.49
C ASP A 65 -5.38 12.59 17.16
N LYS A 66 -6.14 12.28 16.10
CA LYS A 66 -5.88 12.78 14.74
C LYS A 66 -6.02 14.31 14.62
N ASP A 67 -6.70 14.94 15.58
CA ASP A 67 -6.88 16.39 15.63
C ASP A 67 -5.72 17.08 16.40
N SER A 68 -4.81 16.31 16.99
CA SER A 68 -3.63 16.83 17.66
C SER A 68 -2.67 17.51 16.68
N PRO A 69 -2.20 18.75 16.95
CA PRO A 69 -1.16 19.40 16.15
C PRO A 69 0.11 18.56 15.99
N VAL A 70 0.43 17.74 17.01
CA VAL A 70 1.60 16.85 16.99
C VAL A 70 1.43 15.70 15.98
N HIS A 71 0.20 15.21 15.80
CA HIS A 71 -0.10 14.20 14.78
C HIS A 71 0.11 14.80 13.38
N TYR A 72 -0.43 16.00 13.14
CA TYR A 72 -0.25 16.72 11.88
C TYR A 72 1.22 16.98 11.55
N ASP A 73 2.00 17.53 12.49
CA ASP A 73 3.44 17.83 12.30
C ASP A 73 4.25 16.57 11.93
N ILE A 74 3.90 15.43 12.51
CA ILE A 74 4.55 14.16 12.25
C ILE A 74 4.21 13.61 10.88
N VAL A 75 2.93 13.61 10.49
CA VAL A 75 2.53 13.17 9.14
C VAL A 75 3.18 14.09 8.09
N GLN A 76 3.27 15.39 8.37
CA GLN A 76 3.98 16.35 7.51
C GLN A 76 5.47 16.05 7.42
N LEU A 77 6.14 15.74 8.53
CA LEU A 77 7.57 15.39 8.56
C LEU A 77 7.87 14.09 7.80
N LEU A 78 6.99 13.09 7.88
CA LEU A 78 7.10 11.85 7.10
C LEU A 78 6.88 12.07 5.59
N SER A 79 6.17 13.15 5.26
CA SER A 79 5.73 13.50 3.92
C SER A 79 6.70 14.42 3.15
N ASP A 80 7.46 15.27 3.86
CA ASP A 80 8.42 16.20 3.25
C ASP A 80 9.47 15.50 2.34
N PRO A 81 10.05 14.33 2.71
CA PRO A 81 10.95 13.61 1.81
C PRO A 81 10.31 13.19 0.48
N ILE A 82 9.02 12.85 0.49
CA ILE A 82 8.26 12.49 -0.72
C ILE A 82 8.19 13.70 -1.65
N LEU A 83 7.76 14.85 -1.12
CA LEU A 83 7.64 16.09 -1.89
C LEU A 83 8.97 16.52 -2.49
N ARG A 84 10.04 16.56 -1.67
CA ARG A 84 11.38 16.94 -2.12
C ARG A 84 11.87 16.05 -3.25
N TYR A 85 11.71 14.73 -3.09
CA TYR A 85 12.14 13.77 -4.09
C TYR A 85 11.40 13.95 -5.42
N VAL A 86 10.07 14.03 -5.37
CA VAL A 86 9.24 14.17 -6.57
C VAL A 86 9.51 15.50 -7.28
N ILE A 87 9.68 16.60 -6.55
CA ILE A 87 10.02 17.90 -7.14
C ILE A 87 11.38 17.86 -7.85
N GLN A 88 12.37 17.17 -7.26
CA GLN A 88 13.71 17.07 -7.82
C GLN A 88 13.77 16.13 -9.04
N VAL A 89 13.10 14.98 -8.95
CA VAL A 89 13.21 13.90 -9.94
C VAL A 89 12.15 13.99 -11.04
N GLN A 90 10.97 14.53 -10.71
CA GLN A 90 9.81 14.62 -11.59
C GLN A 90 9.48 13.31 -12.31
N PRO A 91 9.18 12.22 -11.56
CA PRO A 91 8.78 10.95 -12.16
C PRO A 91 7.48 11.11 -12.97
N ASP A 92 7.26 10.21 -13.93
CA ASP A 92 6.00 10.18 -14.70
C ASP A 92 4.81 9.78 -13.80
N LEU A 93 5.07 8.94 -12.79
CA LEU A 93 4.08 8.42 -11.86
C LEU A 93 4.60 8.37 -10.42
N VAL A 94 3.78 8.83 -9.47
CA VAL A 94 3.90 8.50 -8.05
C VAL A 94 2.78 7.52 -7.69
N LEU A 95 3.16 6.30 -7.31
CA LEU A 95 2.24 5.24 -6.92
C LEU A 95 2.25 5.06 -5.41
N PHE A 96 1.13 5.35 -4.76
CA PHE A 96 0.92 5.14 -3.34
C PHE A 96 0.30 3.77 -3.08
N ILE A 97 0.88 2.98 -2.19
CA ILE A 97 0.29 1.72 -1.73
C ILE A 97 -0.48 1.99 -0.45
N HIS A 98 -1.79 1.72 -0.45
CA HIS A 98 -2.79 1.98 0.59
C HIS A 98 -3.05 3.47 0.89
N GLY A 99 -2.01 4.31 1.01
CA GLY A 99 -2.10 5.77 1.12
C GLY A 99 -2.72 6.35 2.41
N GLY A 100 -3.29 5.54 3.30
CA GLY A 100 -4.06 5.99 4.48
C GLY A 100 -3.27 6.76 5.55
N ASN A 101 -1.93 6.73 5.52
CA ASN A 101 -1.05 7.46 6.45
C ASN A 101 -0.28 8.60 5.78
N ILE A 102 -0.69 9.03 4.58
CA ILE A 102 -0.07 10.16 3.89
C ILE A 102 -0.92 11.41 4.15
N ASN A 103 -0.27 12.55 4.41
CA ASN A 103 -0.98 13.83 4.44
C ASN A 103 -1.48 14.11 3.02
N MET A 104 -2.78 14.25 2.83
CA MET A 104 -3.35 14.49 1.51
C MET A 104 -2.94 15.83 0.90
N GLU A 105 -2.48 16.78 1.71
CA GLU A 105 -1.84 18.01 1.21
C GLU A 105 -0.60 17.70 0.36
N VAL A 106 0.08 16.57 0.58
CA VAL A 106 1.17 16.11 -0.29
C VAL A 106 0.68 15.89 -1.70
N VAL A 107 -0.44 15.16 -1.85
CA VAL A 107 -1.00 14.84 -3.16
C VAL A 107 -1.43 16.12 -3.88
N GLU A 108 -2.02 17.07 -3.16
CA GLU A 108 -2.40 18.39 -3.67
C GLU A 108 -1.17 19.23 -4.07
N CYS A 109 -0.12 19.25 -3.25
CA CYS A 109 1.15 19.89 -3.54
C CYS A 109 1.85 19.29 -4.76
N LEU A 110 1.81 17.96 -4.93
CA LEU A 110 2.36 17.29 -6.11
C LEU A 110 1.62 17.69 -7.38
N LYS A 111 0.29 17.74 -7.34
CA LYS A 111 -0.54 18.16 -8.48
C LYS A 111 -0.24 19.58 -8.95
N THR A 112 0.05 20.47 -8.01
CA THR A 112 0.35 21.88 -8.29
C THR A 112 1.81 22.12 -8.67
N SER A 113 2.75 21.44 -8.01
CA SER A 113 4.20 21.66 -8.18
C SER A 113 4.81 20.81 -9.30
N CYS A 114 4.19 19.68 -9.64
CA CYS A 114 4.68 18.71 -10.62
C CYS A 114 3.55 18.31 -11.59
N PRO A 115 3.02 19.22 -12.42
CA PRO A 115 1.81 18.98 -13.22
C PRO A 115 1.95 17.87 -14.29
N ASN A 116 3.17 17.47 -14.62
CA ASN A 116 3.44 16.37 -15.54
C ASN A 116 3.53 15.00 -14.83
N THR A 117 3.64 14.99 -13.50
CA THR A 117 3.67 13.79 -12.69
C THR A 117 2.26 13.36 -12.35
N ARG A 118 1.89 12.12 -12.70
CA ARG A 118 0.61 11.54 -12.32
C ARG A 118 0.66 10.94 -10.93
N THR A 119 -0.47 10.98 -10.23
CA THR A 119 -0.63 10.39 -8.91
C THR A 119 -1.58 9.20 -9.01
N ALA A 120 -1.15 8.04 -8.53
CA ALA A 120 -1.99 6.86 -8.41
C ALA A 120 -1.98 6.32 -6.99
N ILE A 121 -3.09 5.70 -6.59
CA ILE A 121 -3.17 4.95 -5.34
C ILE A 121 -3.65 3.54 -5.61
N TRP A 122 -3.05 2.54 -4.97
CA TRP A 122 -3.56 1.18 -4.93
C TRP A 122 -4.06 0.86 -3.52
N LEU A 123 -5.39 0.83 -3.39
CA LEU A 123 -6.11 0.44 -2.19
C LEU A 123 -6.10 -1.09 -2.06
N VAL A 124 -5.24 -1.56 -1.16
CA VAL A 124 -5.09 -2.98 -0.78
C VAL A 124 -5.87 -3.29 0.49
N ASP A 125 -6.87 -2.46 0.74
CA ASP A 125 -7.65 -2.39 1.96
C ASP A 125 -8.65 -3.57 2.03
N ASP A 126 -9.07 -3.90 3.25
CA ASP A 126 -10.22 -4.78 3.47
C ASP A 126 -11.51 -4.05 3.01
N PRO A 127 -12.51 -4.74 2.41
CA PRO A 127 -13.81 -4.15 2.07
C PRO A 127 -14.47 -3.34 3.20
N MET A 128 -14.16 -3.63 4.47
CA MET A 128 -14.67 -2.87 5.62
C MET A 128 -14.05 -1.46 5.78
N GLN A 129 -12.99 -1.13 5.04
CA GLN A 129 -12.32 0.18 5.11
C GLN A 129 -12.68 1.11 3.96
N VAL A 130 -13.64 0.71 3.12
CA VAL A 130 -14.04 1.44 1.90
C VAL A 130 -14.55 2.84 2.22
N ASP A 131 -15.38 2.98 3.25
CA ASP A 131 -15.89 4.30 3.68
C ASP A 131 -14.74 5.26 4.03
N HIS A 132 -13.67 4.75 4.65
CA HIS A 132 -12.52 5.57 4.98
C HIS A 132 -11.70 5.93 3.73
N SER A 133 -11.43 4.97 2.84
CA SER A 133 -10.64 5.20 1.64
C SER A 133 -11.36 6.06 0.59
N GLU A 134 -12.68 6.04 0.55
CA GLU A 134 -13.48 6.96 -0.27
C GLU A 134 -13.17 8.43 0.04
N THR A 135 -12.93 8.77 1.31
CA THR A 135 -12.68 10.16 1.76
C THR A 135 -11.43 10.80 1.16
N TYR A 136 -10.45 9.99 0.72
CA TYR A 136 -9.16 10.50 0.24
C TYR A 136 -8.76 10.01 -1.15
N SER A 137 -9.19 8.82 -1.58
CA SER A 137 -8.87 8.24 -2.89
C SER A 137 -9.24 9.15 -4.06
N ASN A 138 -10.28 9.96 -3.89
CA ASN A 138 -10.72 10.90 -4.92
C ASN A 138 -9.70 11.98 -5.29
N LYS A 139 -8.68 12.21 -4.44
CA LYS A 139 -7.62 13.19 -4.67
C LYS A 139 -6.54 12.70 -5.64
N PHE A 140 -6.51 11.42 -6.00
CA PHE A 140 -5.53 10.85 -6.93
C PHE A 140 -6.04 10.93 -8.38
N ASP A 141 -5.12 10.90 -9.35
CA ASP A 141 -5.49 10.85 -10.79
C ASP A 141 -5.95 9.46 -11.21
N TYR A 142 -5.40 8.42 -10.58
CA TYR A 142 -5.76 7.03 -10.81
C TYR A 142 -5.96 6.30 -9.48
N VAL A 143 -6.98 5.47 -9.40
CA VAL A 143 -7.29 4.64 -8.24
C VAL A 143 -7.33 3.18 -8.68
N PHE A 144 -6.58 2.34 -7.98
CA PHE A 144 -6.63 0.90 -8.13
C PHE A 144 -7.24 0.30 -6.87
N VAL A 145 -8.15 -0.64 -7.02
CA VAL A 145 -8.84 -1.30 -5.90
C VAL A 145 -8.68 -2.80 -6.00
N ASN A 146 -8.46 -3.45 -4.85
CA ASN A 146 -8.37 -4.90 -4.78
C ASN A 146 -9.75 -5.59 -4.85
N GLU A 147 -10.82 -4.93 -4.40
CA GLU A 147 -12.19 -5.48 -4.45
C GLU A 147 -12.96 -4.87 -5.64
N LYS A 148 -13.37 -5.71 -6.59
CA LYS A 148 -14.02 -5.27 -7.83
C LYS A 148 -15.29 -4.46 -7.57
N ASN A 149 -16.06 -4.79 -6.54
CA ASN A 149 -17.32 -4.11 -6.24
C ASN A 149 -17.13 -2.68 -5.70
N THR A 150 -15.93 -2.30 -5.25
CA THR A 150 -15.67 -0.96 -4.71
C THR A 150 -15.26 0.06 -5.78
N VAL A 151 -15.00 -0.36 -7.03
CA VAL A 151 -14.63 0.53 -8.14
C VAL A 151 -15.58 1.72 -8.26
N ARG A 152 -16.89 1.48 -8.12
CA ARG A 152 -17.92 2.53 -8.24
C ARG A 152 -17.84 3.58 -7.13
N ILE A 153 -17.41 3.17 -5.94
CA ILE A 153 -17.32 4.03 -4.76
C ILE A 153 -16.15 5.02 -4.92
N HIS A 154 -15.08 4.61 -5.61
CA HIS A 154 -13.90 5.45 -5.82
C HIS A 154 -13.91 6.27 -7.13
N GLY A 155 -15.00 6.17 -7.91
CA GLY A 155 -15.21 6.91 -9.17
C GLY A 155 -14.92 6.08 -10.42
N GLU A 156 -15.96 5.80 -11.22
CA GLU A 156 -15.90 4.87 -12.37
C GLU A 156 -14.96 5.32 -13.51
N ASP A 157 -14.64 6.61 -13.60
CA ASP A 157 -13.83 7.20 -14.67
C ASP A 157 -12.32 7.13 -14.41
N LYS A 158 -11.92 6.93 -13.14
CA LYS A 158 -10.53 6.92 -12.70
C LYS A 158 -10.17 5.73 -11.81
N SER A 159 -11.10 4.79 -11.62
CA SER A 159 -10.90 3.62 -10.76
C SER A 159 -10.88 2.33 -11.56
N TRP A 160 -9.91 1.47 -11.27
CA TRP A 160 -9.79 0.16 -11.89
C TRP A 160 -9.59 -0.93 -10.85
N HIS A 161 -10.17 -2.09 -11.10
CA HIS A 161 -9.92 -3.28 -10.31
C HIS A 161 -8.53 -3.83 -10.65
N LEU A 162 -7.64 -3.88 -9.65
CA LEU A 162 -6.33 -4.50 -9.71
C LEU A 162 -6.23 -5.50 -8.54
N PRO A 163 -6.45 -6.80 -8.79
CA PRO A 163 -6.41 -7.79 -7.73
C PRO A 163 -4.98 -8.00 -7.23
N LEU A 164 -4.84 -8.38 -5.96
CA LEU A 164 -3.61 -8.93 -5.45
C LEU A 164 -3.23 -10.20 -6.21
N ALA A 165 -1.93 -10.35 -6.44
CA ALA A 165 -1.34 -11.56 -7.01
C ALA A 165 -0.29 -12.11 -6.03
N PHE A 166 0.11 -13.36 -6.24
CA PHE A 166 1.23 -13.95 -5.52
C PHE A 166 2.49 -13.94 -6.41
N ASN A 167 3.65 -14.05 -5.78
CA ASN A 167 4.93 -14.16 -6.47
C ASN A 167 5.32 -15.64 -6.57
N ASP A 168 5.23 -16.21 -7.76
CA ASP A 168 5.56 -17.62 -8.03
C ASP A 168 6.98 -17.98 -7.52
N GLU A 169 7.95 -17.08 -7.61
CA GLU A 169 9.32 -17.33 -7.13
C GLU A 169 9.41 -17.55 -5.60
N LEU A 170 8.45 -17.03 -4.83
CA LEU A 170 8.39 -17.19 -3.37
C LEU A 170 7.54 -18.40 -2.96
N PHE A 171 6.57 -18.79 -3.78
CA PHE A 171 5.59 -19.83 -3.46
C PHE A 171 5.80 -21.14 -4.24
N ASP A 172 6.82 -21.22 -5.11
CA ASP A 172 7.26 -22.46 -5.77
C ASP A 172 8.05 -23.35 -4.79
N VAL A 173 7.34 -23.84 -3.77
CA VAL A 173 7.86 -24.77 -2.78
C VAL A 173 7.44 -26.19 -3.15
N ASN A 174 8.42 -27.06 -3.33
CA ASN A 174 8.15 -28.48 -3.50
C ASN A 174 7.67 -29.10 -2.18
N ILE A 175 6.38 -29.40 -2.10
CA ILE A 175 5.73 -29.97 -0.91
C ILE A 175 6.36 -31.30 -0.44
N TYR A 176 7.03 -32.02 -1.34
CA TYR A 176 7.70 -33.28 -1.02
C TYR A 176 9.00 -33.09 -0.23
N ASP A 177 9.59 -31.89 -0.29
CA ASP A 177 10.80 -31.53 0.44
C ASP A 177 10.50 -30.97 1.84
N LEU A 178 9.22 -30.86 2.22
CA LEU A 178 8.80 -30.38 3.53
C LEU A 178 8.96 -31.48 4.60
N GLU A 179 9.33 -31.07 5.80
CA GLU A 179 9.28 -31.93 7.00
C GLU A 179 7.85 -32.41 7.25
N ASP A 180 7.68 -33.62 7.79
CA ASP A 180 6.35 -34.22 7.99
C ASP A 180 5.42 -33.35 8.86
N ARG A 181 5.96 -32.53 9.77
CA ARG A 181 5.16 -31.60 10.59
C ARG A 181 4.43 -30.51 9.79
N PHE A 182 4.85 -30.26 8.55
CA PHE A 182 4.21 -29.29 7.64
C PHE A 182 3.27 -29.97 6.63
N LYS A 183 3.18 -31.31 6.65
CA LYS A 183 2.27 -32.05 5.81
C LYS A 183 0.93 -32.21 6.54
N SER A 184 -0.14 -31.68 5.96
CA SER A 184 -1.49 -31.86 6.47
C SER A 184 -2.46 -32.10 5.32
N GLU A 185 -3.52 -32.87 5.58
CA GLU A 185 -4.63 -33.03 4.63
C GLU A 185 -5.50 -31.75 4.58
N ILE A 186 -5.58 -31.05 5.71
CA ILE A 186 -6.29 -29.78 5.84
C ILE A 186 -5.34 -28.77 6.48
N LEU A 187 -5.15 -27.63 5.84
CA LEU A 187 -4.42 -26.47 6.38
C LEU A 187 -5.39 -25.32 6.59
N ILE A 188 -5.43 -24.79 7.81
CA ILE A 188 -6.16 -23.57 8.12
C ILE A 188 -5.14 -22.48 8.41
N PHE A 189 -5.14 -21.44 7.57
CA PHE A 189 -4.18 -20.33 7.65
C PHE A 189 -4.90 -18.99 7.80
N GLY A 190 -4.44 -18.17 8.73
CA GLY A 190 -4.88 -16.79 8.90
C GLY A 190 -4.76 -16.29 10.34
N SER A 191 -5.13 -15.03 10.56
CA SER A 191 -5.17 -14.42 11.89
C SER A 191 -6.09 -15.16 12.87
N LEU A 192 -5.68 -15.23 14.14
CA LEU A 192 -6.42 -15.85 15.24
C LEU A 192 -7.54 -14.94 15.76
N TYR A 193 -8.47 -14.56 14.88
CA TYR A 193 -9.69 -13.87 15.31
C TYR A 193 -10.53 -14.81 16.18
N PRO A 194 -11.00 -14.38 17.37
CA PRO A 194 -11.70 -15.26 18.32
C PRO A 194 -12.86 -16.04 17.67
N GLU A 195 -13.66 -15.37 16.86
CA GLU A 195 -14.82 -15.95 16.18
C GLU A 195 -14.41 -17.07 15.20
N ARG A 196 -13.23 -16.92 14.56
CA ARG A 196 -12.67 -17.93 13.68
C ARG A 196 -12.15 -19.12 14.48
N VAL A 197 -11.49 -18.88 15.61
CA VAL A 197 -11.00 -19.94 16.50
C VAL A 197 -12.17 -20.76 17.02
N ASP A 198 -13.19 -20.10 17.57
CA ASP A 198 -14.39 -20.74 18.10
C ASP A 198 -15.08 -21.63 17.05
N PHE A 199 -15.22 -21.12 15.83
CA PHE A 199 -15.79 -21.88 14.71
C PHE A 199 -14.96 -23.11 14.34
N ILE A 200 -13.63 -22.98 14.28
CA ILE A 200 -12.74 -24.11 13.97
C ILE A 200 -12.79 -25.14 15.10
N GLU A 201 -12.81 -24.71 16.36
CA GLU A 201 -12.95 -25.60 17.51
C GLU A 201 -14.31 -26.32 17.52
N GLU A 202 -15.37 -25.70 17.01
CA GLU A 202 -16.66 -26.37 16.80
C GLU A 202 -16.58 -27.42 15.70
N LEU A 203 -15.97 -27.09 14.55
CA LEU A 203 -15.80 -28.04 13.44
C LEU A 203 -14.97 -29.27 13.86
N TYR A 204 -13.96 -29.09 14.71
CA TYR A 204 -13.10 -30.19 15.18
C TYR A 204 -13.82 -31.20 16.08
N LYS A 205 -15.02 -30.89 16.58
CA LYS A 205 -15.83 -31.81 17.40
C LYS A 205 -16.59 -32.86 16.58
N TYR A 206 -16.65 -32.70 15.25
CA TYR A 206 -17.31 -33.60 14.31
C TYR A 206 -16.30 -34.49 13.60
#